data_AF-A0A5D2DIR0-F1
#
_entry.id   AF-A0A5D2DIR0-F1
#
_cell.length_a   1.000
_cell.length_b   1.000
_cell.length_c   1.000
_cell.angle_alpha   90.00
_cell.angle_beta   90.00
_cell.angle_gamma   90.00
#
_symmetry.space_group_name_H-M   'P 1'
#
loop_
_entity.id
_entity.type
_entity.pdbx_description
1 polymer ?
#
loop_
_entity_poly.entity_id
_entity_poly.type
_entity_poly.pdbx_seq_one_letter_code
_entity_poly.pdbx_strand_id
1 'polypeptide(L)'
;MGLGETKSSPGYGNPPWIFKGRYTLGGFFLANYDDSPAGVFDELVVIAGIVWNPPTSCAWAARVLVNSEEACHHGRKEVGLPSQVARFSKRITPVPRQTKDKFGGFLNMIGVGTTICHSKDCMDVQVTEVVGPASSDICNIKLLTDVPTPKFNKWMGPSITMSLPSFSGQTEYNPNLLKYSCRLACRVRAVRPAKVSGPSPLKKERNHDSESRGFTAEEVVDNARNLSISVMLSKPILALEFNFLEMQVEAPIILSNNTTSSLPAA
;
A
#
# COMPACT_ATOMS: atom_id res chain seq x y z
N MET A 1 -21.13 -2.42 28.22
CA MET A 1 -20.23 -1.89 27.17
C MET A 1 -20.10 -2.97 26.12
N GLY A 2 -20.69 -2.78 24.94
CA GLY A 2 -20.62 -3.77 23.87
C GLY A 2 -19.25 -3.73 23.21
N LEU A 3 -18.57 -4.88 23.13
CA LEU A 3 -17.43 -5.05 22.24
C LEU A 3 -17.96 -4.88 20.81
N GLY A 4 -17.57 -3.80 20.14
CA GLY A 4 -17.78 -3.67 18.70
C GLY A 4 -16.94 -4.72 18.00
N GLU A 5 -17.57 -5.69 17.34
CA GLU A 5 -16.88 -6.65 16.49
C GLU A 5 -16.14 -5.89 15.39
N THR A 6 -14.80 -5.91 15.42
CA THR A 6 -13.96 -5.44 14.32
C THR A 6 -14.07 -6.44 13.17
N LYS A 7 -15.10 -6.27 12.33
CA LYS A 7 -15.28 -7.08 11.13
C LYS A 7 -14.23 -6.70 10.08
N SER A 8 -13.57 -7.73 9.55
CA SER A 8 -12.63 -7.64 8.43
C SER A 8 -13.41 -7.39 7.14
N SER A 9 -13.04 -6.35 6.38
CA SER A 9 -13.63 -6.07 5.06
C SER A 9 -13.03 -7.01 4.00
N PRO A 10 -13.85 -7.63 3.13
CA PRO A 10 -13.38 -8.47 2.02
C PRO A 10 -12.63 -7.71 0.92
N GLY A 11 -12.50 -6.38 1.03
CA GLY A 11 -11.92 -5.52 0.00
C GLY A 11 -13.02 -4.85 -0.82
N TYR A 12 -12.65 -4.42 -2.03
CA TYR A 12 -13.61 -3.87 -2.98
C TYR A 12 -14.42 -4.98 -3.66
N GLY A 13 -15.68 -4.69 -3.99
CA GLY A 13 -16.52 -5.51 -4.87
C GLY A 13 -16.00 -5.60 -6.31
N ASN A 14 -16.76 -6.23 -7.20
CA ASN A 14 -16.38 -6.36 -8.62
C ASN A 14 -16.15 -4.98 -9.24
N PRO A 15 -14.92 -4.64 -9.69
CA PRO A 15 -14.64 -3.33 -10.23
C PRO A 15 -15.37 -3.15 -11.57
N PRO A 16 -15.93 -1.95 -11.86
CA PRO A 16 -16.60 -1.68 -13.15
C PRO A 16 -15.62 -1.52 -14.33
N TRP A 17 -14.35 -1.85 -14.15
CA TRP A 17 -13.27 -1.55 -15.09
C TRP A 17 -12.64 -2.81 -15.68
N ILE A 18 -12.38 -2.76 -16.98
CA ILE A 18 -11.62 -3.79 -17.70
C ILE A 18 -10.15 -3.38 -17.72
N PHE A 19 -9.28 -4.16 -17.08
CA PHE A 19 -7.83 -3.99 -17.21
C PHE A 19 -7.41 -4.37 -18.64
N LYS A 20 -7.21 -3.38 -19.51
CA LYS A 20 -6.70 -3.58 -20.87
C LYS A 20 -5.17 -3.64 -20.88
N GLY A 21 -4.60 -4.73 -20.36
CA GLY A 21 -3.15 -4.96 -20.36
C GLY A 21 -2.77 -6.39 -19.95
N ARG A 22 -1.64 -6.92 -20.45
CA ARG A 22 -1.12 -8.25 -20.04
C ARG A 22 -0.38 -8.22 -18.69
N TYR A 23 0.01 -7.04 -18.23
CA TYR A 23 0.76 -6.84 -16.98
C TYR A 23 0.12 -5.67 -16.22
N THR A 24 -0.22 -5.86 -14.95
CA THR A 24 -0.63 -4.77 -14.05
C THR A 24 0.60 -4.20 -13.36
N LEU A 25 0.80 -2.88 -13.44
CA LEU A 25 1.79 -2.20 -12.62
C LEU A 25 1.15 -1.96 -11.25
N GLY A 26 1.36 -2.90 -10.33
CA GLY A 26 1.01 -2.76 -8.92
C GLY A 26 2.20 -2.29 -8.08
N GLY A 27 1.97 -2.10 -6.79
CA GLY A 27 3.02 -1.73 -5.84
C GLY A 27 2.46 -1.56 -4.44
N PHE A 28 3.28 -1.03 -3.54
CA PHE A 28 2.83 -0.66 -2.20
C PHE A 28 3.51 0.61 -1.72
N PHE A 29 2.87 1.30 -0.79
CA PHE A 29 3.39 2.47 -0.08
C PHE A 29 3.46 2.14 1.40
N LEU A 30 4.61 2.40 2.02
CA LEU A 30 4.75 2.40 3.48
C LEU A 30 4.92 3.85 3.92
N ALA A 31 3.97 4.36 4.68
CA ALA A 31 3.92 5.76 5.12
C ALA A 31 3.90 5.86 6.65
N ASN A 32 4.51 6.93 7.15
CA ASN A 32 4.49 7.32 8.55
C ASN A 32 3.90 8.74 8.59
N TYR A 33 2.68 8.89 9.07
CA TYR A 33 2.01 10.18 9.17
C TYR A 33 2.29 10.80 10.53
N ASP A 34 2.99 11.93 10.52
CA ASP A 34 3.24 12.73 11.73
C ASP A 34 2.08 13.71 12.02
N ASP A 35 1.20 13.94 11.04
CA ASP A 35 0.00 14.77 11.16
C ASP A 35 -1.09 14.27 10.19
N SER A 36 -2.33 14.16 10.68
CA SER A 36 -3.50 13.79 9.88
C SER A 36 -4.81 14.10 10.61
N PRO A 37 -5.96 14.12 9.91
CA PRO A 37 -7.28 14.24 10.55
C PRO A 37 -7.61 13.15 11.59
N ALA A 38 -6.93 12.00 11.52
CA ALA A 38 -7.08 10.88 12.45
C ALA A 38 -5.89 10.74 13.43
N GLY A 39 -5.02 11.74 13.51
CA GLY A 39 -3.82 11.73 14.35
C GLY A 39 -2.60 11.08 13.70
N VAL A 40 -1.61 10.73 14.51
CA VAL A 40 -0.34 10.11 14.07
C VAL A 40 -0.55 8.61 13.87
N PHE A 41 -0.22 8.07 12.68
CA PHE A 41 -0.33 6.64 12.41
C PHE A 41 0.61 6.15 11.30
N ASP A 42 0.84 4.85 11.28
CA ASP A 42 1.56 4.14 10.21
C ASP A 42 0.57 3.52 9.25
N GLU A 43 0.88 3.56 7.94
CA GLU A 43 0.04 3.01 6.89
C GLU A 43 0.85 2.17 5.90
N LEU A 44 0.30 1.01 5.51
CA LEU A 44 0.76 0.23 4.38
C LEU A 44 -0.39 0.08 3.38
N VAL A 45 -0.25 0.73 2.22
CA VAL A 45 -1.21 0.66 1.11
C VAL A 45 -0.69 -0.29 0.05
N VAL A 46 -1.46 -1.32 -0.29
CA VAL A 46 -1.18 -2.20 -1.43
C VAL A 46 -2.04 -1.79 -2.61
N ILE A 47 -1.41 -1.48 -3.73
CA ILE A 47 -2.07 -1.08 -4.98
C ILE A 47 -1.96 -2.24 -5.96
N ALA A 48 -3.09 -2.87 -6.30
CA ALA A 48 -3.09 -4.01 -7.22
C ALA A 48 -2.85 -3.61 -8.68
N GLY A 49 -3.13 -2.35 -9.02
CA GLY A 49 -2.88 -1.83 -10.35
C GLY A 49 -3.27 -0.36 -10.50
N ILE A 50 -2.90 0.18 -11.66
CA ILE A 50 -3.32 1.49 -12.13
C ILE A 50 -4.53 1.28 -13.07
N VAL A 51 -5.60 2.03 -12.81
CA VAL A 51 -6.81 2.06 -13.63
C VAL A 51 -6.73 3.27 -14.55
N TRP A 52 -6.86 3.05 -15.86
CA TRP A 52 -6.93 4.14 -16.82
C TRP A 52 -8.35 4.69 -16.90
N ASN A 53 -8.53 5.97 -16.55
CA ASN A 53 -9.78 6.71 -16.70
C ASN A 53 -9.50 8.04 -17.43
N PRO A 54 -9.60 8.08 -18.78
CA PRO A 54 -9.22 9.23 -19.58
C PRO A 54 -9.73 10.57 -19.02
N PRO A 55 -8.88 11.62 -18.94
CA PRO A 55 -7.49 11.70 -19.40
C PRO A 55 -6.43 11.27 -18.35
N THR A 56 -6.82 10.64 -17.24
CA THR A 56 -5.95 10.39 -16.08
C THR A 56 -5.82 8.92 -15.69
N SER A 57 -4.66 8.54 -15.17
CA SER A 57 -4.49 7.26 -14.46
C SER A 57 -4.88 7.42 -13.01
N CYS A 58 -5.57 6.44 -12.43
CA CYS A 58 -5.98 6.42 -11.04
C CYS A 58 -5.43 5.16 -10.36
N ALA A 59 -5.07 5.25 -9.09
CA ALA A 59 -4.59 4.09 -8.35
C ALA A 59 -5.75 3.35 -7.67
N TRP A 60 -5.67 2.03 -7.59
CA TRP A 60 -6.67 1.19 -6.91
C TRP A 60 -6.05 0.44 -5.74
N ALA A 61 -6.30 0.93 -4.52
CA ALA A 61 -5.77 0.37 -3.28
C ALA A 61 -6.50 -0.93 -2.91
N ALA A 62 -5.93 -2.09 -3.22
CA ALA A 62 -6.55 -3.39 -2.92
C ALA A 62 -6.61 -3.71 -1.42
N ARG A 63 -5.69 -3.14 -0.62
CA ARG A 63 -5.67 -3.28 0.83
C ARG A 63 -4.99 -2.09 1.47
N VAL A 64 -5.53 -1.60 2.58
CA VAL A 64 -4.92 -0.54 3.39
C VAL A 64 -4.78 -1.08 4.81
N LEU A 65 -3.57 -1.06 5.37
CA LEU A 65 -3.27 -1.53 6.72
C LEU A 65 -2.83 -0.33 7.56
N VAL A 66 -3.47 -0.08 8.70
CA VAL A 66 -3.17 1.07 9.57
C VAL A 66 -3.09 0.68 11.03
N ASN A 67 -2.25 1.34 11.82
CA ASN A 67 -2.10 1.06 13.26
C ASN A 67 -3.03 1.83 14.20
N SER A 68 -3.94 2.65 13.66
CA SER A 68 -4.98 3.36 14.42
C SER A 68 -6.36 2.86 14.01
N GLU A 69 -7.20 2.56 15.00
CA GLU A 69 -8.60 2.20 14.78
C GLU A 69 -9.39 3.38 14.23
N GLU A 70 -9.09 4.59 14.69
CA GLU A 70 -9.70 5.84 14.25
C GLU A 70 -9.37 6.11 12.78
N ALA A 71 -8.11 5.96 12.37
CA ALA A 71 -7.69 6.08 10.98
C ALA A 71 -8.35 5.00 10.10
N CYS A 72 -8.46 3.77 10.60
CA CYS A 72 -9.16 2.69 9.91
C CYS A 72 -10.64 3.02 9.68
N HIS A 73 -11.30 3.49 10.73
CA HIS A 73 -12.71 3.86 10.72
C HIS A 73 -13.00 5.03 9.80
N HIS A 74 -12.18 6.09 9.90
CA HIS A 74 -12.24 7.26 9.04
C HIS A 74 -12.03 6.88 7.57
N GLY A 75 -11.00 6.08 7.29
CA GLY A 75 -10.71 5.56 5.95
C GLY A 75 -11.90 4.79 5.34
N ARG A 76 -12.55 3.93 6.12
CA ARG A 76 -13.71 3.15 5.67
C ARG A 76 -14.94 4.01 5.43
N LYS A 77 -15.28 4.91 6.36
CA LYS A 77 -16.52 5.68 6.32
C LYS A 77 -16.46 6.87 5.38
N GLU A 78 -15.45 7.73 5.56
CA GLU A 78 -15.38 9.02 4.89
C GLU A 78 -14.89 8.88 3.45
N VAL A 79 -13.91 7.99 3.23
CA VAL A 79 -13.25 7.84 1.92
C VAL A 79 -13.36 6.43 1.34
N GLY A 80 -14.16 5.53 1.91
CA GLY A 80 -14.51 4.23 1.31
C GLY A 80 -13.32 3.28 1.07
N LEU A 81 -12.24 3.38 1.84
CA LEU A 81 -11.05 2.55 1.70
C LEU A 81 -11.25 1.14 2.27
N PRO A 82 -10.60 0.10 1.70
CA PRO A 82 -10.58 -1.25 2.24
C PRO A 82 -9.54 -1.35 3.37
N SER A 83 -9.69 -0.49 4.38
CA SER A 83 -8.78 -0.38 5.50
C SER A 83 -8.96 -1.51 6.49
N GLN A 84 -7.86 -1.93 7.12
CA GLN A 84 -7.79 -2.95 8.15
C GLN A 84 -6.83 -2.50 9.24
N VAL A 85 -7.13 -2.85 10.49
CA VAL A 85 -6.23 -2.54 11.60
C VAL A 85 -5.05 -3.51 11.57
N ALA A 86 -3.85 -2.98 11.75
CA ALA A 86 -2.61 -3.74 11.72
C ALA A 86 -1.59 -3.16 12.71
N ARG A 87 -0.79 -4.03 13.31
CA ARG A 87 0.34 -3.64 14.14
C ARG A 87 1.63 -3.61 13.30
N PHE A 88 2.39 -2.54 13.48
CA PHE A 88 3.68 -2.30 12.85
C PHE A 88 4.77 -2.35 13.92
N SER A 89 5.69 -3.31 13.83
CA SER A 89 6.84 -3.42 14.74
C SER A 89 8.11 -3.03 13.98
N LYS A 90 8.67 -1.87 14.30
CA LYS A 90 9.90 -1.34 13.69
C LYS A 90 11.11 -1.69 14.55
N ARG A 91 12.15 -2.28 13.94
CA ARG A 91 13.42 -2.61 14.58
C ARG A 91 14.58 -2.10 13.74
N ILE A 92 15.52 -1.40 14.35
CA ILE A 92 16.70 -0.89 13.65
C ILE A 92 17.89 -1.79 13.99
N THR A 93 18.55 -2.34 12.97
CA THR A 93 19.76 -3.15 13.11
C THR A 93 20.90 -2.47 12.36
N PRO A 94 22.04 -2.17 13.00
CA PRO A 94 23.20 -1.64 12.30
C PRO A 94 23.75 -2.70 11.34
N VAL A 95 23.94 -2.35 10.07
CA VAL A 95 24.52 -3.27 9.07
C VAL A 95 26.05 -3.15 9.10
N PRO A 96 26.78 -4.27 9.31
CA PRO A 96 28.23 -4.29 9.22
C PRO A 96 28.72 -3.86 7.83
N ARG A 97 29.88 -3.18 7.75
CA ARG A 97 30.48 -2.74 6.49
C ARG A 97 30.74 -3.95 5.57
N GLN A 98 30.07 -4.00 4.42
CA GLN A 98 30.41 -4.94 3.34
C GLN A 98 30.96 -4.17 2.12
N THR A 99 32.06 -4.68 1.56
CA THR A 99 32.72 -4.15 0.37
C THR A 99 32.14 -4.75 -0.92
N LYS A 100 31.72 -3.84 -1.82
CA LYS A 100 31.45 -3.98 -3.28
C LYS A 100 30.27 -4.83 -3.74
N ASP A 101 29.46 -4.21 -4.61
CA ASP A 101 29.06 -4.80 -5.90
C ASP A 101 28.91 -3.68 -6.95
N LYS A 102 29.47 -3.90 -8.15
CA LYS A 102 29.42 -2.98 -9.29
C LYS A 102 28.07 -3.18 -10.00
N PHE A 103 27.15 -2.23 -9.87
CA PHE A 103 25.91 -2.22 -10.66
C PHE A 103 25.80 -0.94 -11.51
N GLY A 104 25.82 -1.13 -12.84
CA GLY A 104 25.16 -0.33 -13.89
C GLY A 104 25.43 1.17 -14.01
N GLY A 105 26.21 1.58 -15.03
CA GLY A 105 26.57 2.97 -15.35
C GLY A 105 25.45 3.92 -15.79
N PHE A 106 24.19 3.49 -15.88
CA PHE A 106 23.07 4.38 -16.25
C PHE A 106 22.51 5.21 -15.07
N LEU A 107 22.74 4.80 -13.82
CA LEU A 107 22.23 5.51 -12.64
C LEU A 107 23.06 6.76 -12.27
N ASN A 108 24.29 6.85 -12.78
CA ASN A 108 25.17 8.01 -12.52
C ASN A 108 24.65 9.32 -13.12
N MET A 109 23.80 9.26 -14.17
CA MET A 109 23.25 10.45 -14.83
C MET A 109 22.02 11.03 -14.11
N ILE A 110 21.41 10.27 -13.18
CA ILE A 110 20.22 10.68 -12.39
C ILE A 110 20.61 11.01 -10.93
N GLY A 111 21.90 11.28 -10.67
CA GLY A 111 22.39 11.67 -9.35
C GLY A 111 22.61 10.53 -8.35
N VAL A 112 22.59 9.27 -8.79
CA VAL A 112 23.02 8.13 -7.95
C VAL A 112 24.54 8.00 -8.02
N GLY A 113 25.25 9.04 -7.58
CA GLY A 113 26.71 9.07 -7.55
C GLY A 113 27.28 8.05 -6.56
N THR A 114 28.20 7.21 -7.01
CA THR A 114 29.00 6.34 -6.14
C THR A 114 29.90 7.18 -5.22
N THR A 115 29.55 7.28 -3.94
CA THR A 115 30.44 7.78 -2.90
C THR A 115 30.35 6.90 -1.65
N ILE A 116 31.53 6.44 -1.20
CA ILE A 116 31.96 5.95 0.11
C ILE A 116 30.89 5.30 1.02
N CYS A 117 31.09 4.02 1.33
CA CYS A 117 30.20 3.21 2.16
C CYS A 117 30.16 3.71 3.62
N HIS A 118 29.12 4.47 3.95
CA HIS A 118 28.72 4.70 5.35
C HIS A 118 28.01 3.47 5.91
N SER A 119 28.07 3.27 7.23
CA SER A 119 27.26 2.26 7.93
C SER A 119 25.80 2.51 7.56
N LYS A 120 25.13 1.48 7.03
CA LYS A 120 23.71 1.55 6.72
C LYS A 120 22.96 0.93 7.88
N ASP A 121 21.90 1.58 8.31
CA ASP A 121 20.99 0.99 9.27
C ASP A 121 19.92 0.24 8.48
N CYS A 122 19.67 -0.99 8.87
CA CYS A 122 18.56 -1.77 8.35
C CYS A 122 17.37 -1.52 9.27
N MET A 123 16.32 -0.92 8.74
CA MET A 123 15.03 -0.87 9.42
C MET A 123 14.21 -2.06 8.97
N ASP A 124 13.83 -2.90 9.93
CA ASP A 124 12.95 -4.04 9.75
C ASP A 124 11.56 -3.66 10.27
N VAL A 125 10.54 -3.77 9.42
CA VAL A 125 9.14 -3.50 9.73
C VAL A 125 8.35 -4.79 9.58
N GLN A 126 7.93 -5.36 10.71
CA GLN A 126 6.98 -6.47 10.73
C GLN A 126 5.56 -5.92 10.75
N VAL A 127 4.72 -6.38 9.82
CA VAL A 127 3.32 -6.01 9.71
C VAL A 127 2.43 -7.20 10.02
N THR A 128 1.57 -7.03 11.03
CA THR A 128 0.62 -8.04 11.51
C THR A 128 -0.79 -7.47 11.45
N GLU A 129 -1.67 -8.07 10.66
CA GLU A 129 -3.08 -7.66 10.61
C GLU A 129 -3.83 -8.17 11.84
N VAL A 130 -4.72 -7.34 12.37
CA VAL A 130 -5.55 -7.64 13.54
C VAL A 130 -6.99 -7.84 13.07
N VAL A 131 -7.51 -9.06 13.28
CA VAL A 131 -8.89 -9.42 12.95
C VAL A 131 -9.56 -9.93 14.23
N GLY A 132 -10.24 -9.02 14.94
CA GLY A 132 -10.83 -9.33 16.24
C GLY A 132 -9.77 -9.75 17.26
N PRO A 133 -9.96 -10.86 18.00
CA PRO A 133 -8.96 -11.35 18.95
C PRO A 133 -7.75 -12.01 18.28
N ALA A 134 -7.79 -12.28 16.97
CA ALA A 134 -6.73 -12.96 16.24
C ALA A 134 -5.81 -11.95 15.54
N SER A 135 -4.50 -12.23 15.59
CA SER A 135 -3.51 -11.50 14.79
C SER A 135 -2.87 -12.44 13.79
N SER A 136 -2.63 -11.97 12.57
CA SER A 136 -2.05 -12.76 11.51
C SER A 136 -0.92 -12.01 10.81
N ASP A 137 0.25 -12.64 10.70
CA ASP A 137 1.39 -12.05 9.99
C ASP A 137 1.03 -11.80 8.52
N ILE A 138 1.46 -10.65 8.01
CA ILE A 138 1.27 -10.26 6.60
C ILE A 138 2.61 -10.28 5.89
N CYS A 139 3.57 -9.48 6.36
CA CYS A 139 4.87 -9.39 5.75
C CYS A 139 5.92 -8.81 6.71
N ASN A 140 7.17 -8.97 6.31
CA ASN A 140 8.33 -8.31 6.90
C ASN A 140 9.03 -7.52 5.80
N ILE A 141 9.20 -6.21 6.02
CA ILE A 141 9.77 -5.26 5.08
C ILE A 141 11.11 -4.78 5.63
N LYS A 142 12.19 -5.07 4.91
CA LYS A 142 13.54 -4.63 5.25
C LYS A 142 13.97 -3.47 4.37
N LEU A 143 14.13 -2.31 5.01
CA LEU A 143 14.54 -1.05 4.41
C LEU A 143 16.01 -0.81 4.72
N LEU A 144 16.79 -0.50 3.68
CA LEU A 144 18.16 -0.03 3.86
C LEU A 144 18.13 1.49 3.98
N THR A 145 18.27 1.99 5.20
CA THR A 145 18.35 3.42 5.49
C THR A 145 19.81 3.86 5.50
N ASP A 146 20.10 4.97 4.81
CA ASP A 146 21.38 5.64 5.00
C ASP A 146 21.25 6.51 6.26
N VAL A 147 22.10 6.28 7.26
CA VAL A 147 22.09 7.06 8.52
C VAL A 147 22.15 8.57 8.20
N PRO A 148 21.32 9.42 8.83
CA PRO A 148 21.48 10.86 8.75
C PRO A 148 22.77 11.22 9.48
N THR A 149 23.85 11.41 8.73
CA THR A 149 24.96 12.21 9.26
C THR A 149 24.51 13.67 9.28
N PRO A 150 24.86 14.46 10.32
CA PRO A 150 24.43 15.85 10.48
C PRO A 150 25.16 16.80 9.52
N LYS A 151 25.31 16.40 8.26
CA LYS A 151 25.77 17.27 7.18
C LYS A 151 24.54 17.86 6.52
N PHE A 152 24.26 19.11 6.86
CA PHE A 152 23.42 20.01 6.08
C PHE A 152 23.83 19.89 4.60
N ASN A 153 22.88 19.57 3.71
CA ASN A 153 23.01 19.45 2.24
C ASN A 153 23.14 18.04 1.62
N LYS A 154 22.53 16.99 2.18
CA LYS A 154 22.21 15.80 1.34
C LYS A 154 21.07 16.20 0.40
N TRP A 155 21.28 16.17 -0.91
CA TRP A 155 20.20 16.37 -1.90
C TRP A 155 19.10 15.32 -1.65
N MET A 156 17.90 15.77 -1.30
CA MET A 156 16.75 14.89 -0.96
C MET A 156 15.79 14.64 -2.13
N GLY A 157 16.14 15.13 -3.32
CA GLY A 157 15.31 15.05 -4.50
C GLY A 157 14.83 16.41 -4.99
N PRO A 158 14.40 16.52 -6.26
CA PRO A 158 13.60 17.65 -6.70
C PRO A 158 12.33 17.77 -5.86
N SER A 159 11.90 19.01 -5.62
CA SER A 159 10.56 19.29 -5.10
C SER A 159 9.57 19.07 -6.24
N ILE A 160 8.53 18.29 -5.99
CA ILE A 160 7.45 18.04 -6.94
C ILE A 160 6.11 18.34 -6.29
N THR A 161 5.16 18.76 -7.12
CA THR A 161 3.75 18.87 -6.76
C THR A 161 2.95 18.12 -7.80
N MET A 162 2.02 17.27 -7.35
CA MET A 162 1.17 16.48 -8.23
C MET A 162 -0.25 16.39 -7.68
N SER A 163 -1.21 16.15 -8.57
CA SER A 163 -2.59 15.83 -8.22
C SER A 163 -2.87 14.40 -8.69
N LEU A 164 -3.26 13.55 -7.75
CA LEU A 164 -3.58 12.15 -7.97
C LEU A 164 -5.09 11.97 -7.81
N PRO A 165 -5.84 11.76 -8.91
CA PRO A 165 -7.21 11.28 -8.81
C PRO A 165 -7.19 9.84 -8.30
N SER A 166 -8.08 9.56 -7.35
CA SER A 166 -8.21 8.26 -6.70
C SER A 166 -9.67 7.79 -6.71
N PHE A 167 -9.83 6.47 -6.73
CA PHE A 167 -11.12 5.80 -6.63
C PHE A 167 -11.15 4.89 -5.40
N SER A 168 -12.32 4.81 -4.78
CA SER A 168 -12.60 3.93 -3.65
C SER A 168 -14.10 3.65 -3.56
N GLY A 169 -14.55 3.07 -2.44
CA GLY A 169 -15.93 2.63 -2.27
C GLY A 169 -16.16 1.28 -2.94
N GLN A 170 -17.41 0.85 -3.13
CA GLN A 170 -17.73 -0.59 -3.35
C GLN A 170 -17.20 -1.48 -2.22
N THR A 171 -17.22 -0.99 -0.99
CA THR A 171 -16.88 -1.75 0.22
C THR A 171 -18.13 -1.99 1.06
N GLU A 172 -18.05 -2.85 2.06
CA GLU A 172 -19.13 -3.06 3.05
C GLU A 172 -19.54 -1.75 3.74
N TYR A 173 -18.58 -0.85 3.99
CA TYR A 173 -18.81 0.40 4.70
C TYR A 173 -19.25 1.55 3.78
N ASN A 174 -18.89 1.49 2.49
CA ASN A 174 -19.29 2.48 1.50
C ASN A 174 -19.61 1.78 0.16
N PRO A 175 -20.88 1.49 -0.13
CA PRO A 175 -21.27 0.70 -1.30
C PRO A 175 -21.19 1.50 -2.61
N ASN A 176 -21.16 2.83 -2.54
CA ASN A 176 -21.06 3.68 -3.72
C ASN A 176 -19.63 3.71 -4.24
N LEU A 177 -19.44 3.89 -5.56
CA LEU A 177 -18.13 4.21 -6.11
C LEU A 177 -17.82 5.68 -5.84
N LEU A 178 -16.67 5.96 -5.23
CA LEU A 178 -16.22 7.30 -4.88
C LEU A 178 -15.06 7.72 -5.77
N LYS A 179 -15.01 9.01 -6.08
CA LYS A 179 -13.88 9.67 -6.72
C LYS A 179 -13.44 10.87 -5.90
N TYR A 180 -12.14 11.01 -5.67
CA TYR A 180 -11.55 12.16 -4.99
C TYR A 180 -10.21 12.51 -5.62
N SER A 181 -9.72 13.72 -5.33
CA SER A 181 -8.40 14.17 -5.75
C SER A 181 -7.52 14.36 -4.52
N CYS A 182 -6.28 13.93 -4.64
CA CYS A 182 -5.26 14.09 -3.63
C CYS A 182 -4.15 14.97 -4.20
N ARG A 183 -3.91 16.13 -3.59
CA ARG A 183 -2.79 17.01 -3.95
C ARG A 183 -1.62 16.69 -3.04
N LEU A 184 -0.49 16.38 -3.66
CA LEU A 184 0.75 16.02 -2.97
C LEU A 184 1.83 17.06 -3.26
N ALA A 185 2.53 17.49 -2.23
CA ALA A 185 3.78 18.23 -2.34
C ALA A 185 4.86 17.48 -1.55
N CYS A 186 6.02 17.23 -2.17
CA CYS A 186 7.10 16.49 -1.54
C CYS A 186 8.42 16.64 -2.27
N ARG A 187 9.50 16.13 -1.67
CA ARG A 187 10.75 15.84 -2.36
C ARG A 187 10.85 14.36 -2.70
N VAL A 188 11.15 14.04 -3.94
CA VAL A 188 11.19 12.64 -4.42
C VAL A 188 12.60 12.22 -4.80
N ARG A 189 13.05 11.04 -4.36
CA ARG A 189 14.31 10.45 -4.84
C ARG A 189 14.18 8.95 -5.10
N ALA A 190 14.96 8.46 -6.05
CA ALA A 190 15.10 7.02 -6.27
C ALA A 190 15.88 6.38 -5.11
N VAL A 191 15.42 5.22 -4.64
CA VAL A 191 16.05 4.44 -3.57
C VAL A 191 16.19 2.98 -3.96
N ARG A 192 16.95 2.22 -3.17
CA ARG A 192 17.00 0.77 -3.33
C ARG A 192 15.65 0.17 -2.91
N PRO A 193 15.06 -0.74 -3.69
CA PRO A 193 13.83 -1.42 -3.28
C PRO A 193 13.99 -2.12 -1.93
N ALA A 194 12.94 -2.07 -1.11
CA ALA A 194 12.89 -2.83 0.13
C ALA A 194 12.85 -4.34 -0.16
N LYS A 195 13.47 -5.13 0.71
CA LYS A 195 13.33 -6.59 0.65
C LYS A 195 12.10 -6.99 1.45
N VAL A 196 11.08 -7.49 0.77
CA VAL A 196 9.85 -7.97 1.40
C VAL A 196 9.89 -9.49 1.51
N SER A 197 9.46 -10.00 2.65
CA SER A 197 9.24 -11.43 2.90
C SER A 197 7.80 -11.66 3.34
N GLY A 198 7.23 -12.77 2.87
CA GLY A 198 5.85 -13.16 3.17
C GLY A 198 5.69 -13.68 4.60
N PRO A 199 4.46 -14.00 5.00
CA PRO A 199 4.23 -14.58 6.32
C PRO A 199 4.91 -15.94 6.42
N SER A 200 5.45 -16.28 7.60
CA SER A 200 5.98 -17.62 7.84
C SER A 200 4.86 -18.64 7.64
N PRO A 201 5.09 -19.76 6.94
CA PRO A 201 4.07 -20.77 6.78
C PRO A 201 3.62 -21.28 8.15
N LEU A 202 2.37 -21.02 8.53
CA LEU A 202 1.76 -21.74 9.64
C LEU A 202 1.75 -23.22 9.26
N LYS A 203 2.20 -24.10 10.17
CA LYS A 203 1.98 -25.53 10.06
C LYS A 203 0.46 -25.76 10.01
N LYS A 204 -0.11 -25.93 8.82
CA LYS A 204 -1.46 -26.47 8.68
C LYS A 204 -1.40 -27.91 9.17
N GLU A 205 -1.91 -28.19 10.37
CA GLU A 205 -2.32 -29.55 10.71
C GLU A 205 -3.39 -29.96 9.71
N ARG A 206 -3.05 -30.92 8.84
CA ARG A 206 -3.95 -31.48 7.85
C ARG A 206 -4.95 -32.36 8.58
N ASN A 207 -6.09 -31.82 8.94
CA ASN A 207 -7.29 -32.64 9.08
C ASN A 207 -7.99 -32.63 7.72
N HIS A 208 -7.69 -33.66 6.93
CA HIS A 208 -8.60 -34.08 5.88
C HIS A 208 -9.90 -34.47 6.56
N ASP A 209 -11.01 -33.84 6.18
CA ASP A 209 -12.20 -34.58 5.78
C ASP A 209 -13.26 -33.66 5.17
N SER A 210 -13.91 -34.24 4.15
CA SER A 210 -15.25 -33.94 3.65
C SER A 210 -15.42 -32.89 2.55
N GLU A 211 -15.93 -33.43 1.44
CA GLU A 211 -16.40 -32.82 0.20
C GLU A 211 -17.60 -31.87 0.38
N SER A 212 -17.81 -31.06 -0.67
CA SER A 212 -19.01 -30.27 -0.99
C SER A 212 -19.31 -29.08 -0.08
N ARG A 213 -19.02 -27.86 -0.56
CA ARG A 213 -19.77 -26.63 -0.24
C ARG A 213 -19.31 -25.43 -1.07
N GLY A 214 -20.25 -24.59 -1.47
CA GLY A 214 -19.99 -23.37 -2.25
C GLY A 214 -19.04 -22.40 -1.53
N PHE A 215 -18.37 -21.56 -2.31
CA PHE A 215 -17.41 -20.55 -1.85
C PHE A 215 -17.95 -19.78 -0.65
N THR A 216 -17.34 -19.96 0.52
CA THR A 216 -17.70 -19.20 1.72
C THR A 216 -17.09 -17.80 1.65
N ALA A 217 -17.68 -16.81 2.34
CA ALA A 217 -17.14 -15.44 2.38
C ALA A 217 -15.70 -15.39 2.93
N GLU A 218 -15.35 -16.33 3.80
CA GLU A 218 -14.02 -16.49 4.40
C GLU A 218 -12.96 -16.87 3.35
N GLU A 219 -13.27 -17.77 2.41
CA GLU A 219 -12.37 -18.15 1.32
C GLU A 219 -12.11 -16.99 0.35
N VAL A 220 -13.10 -16.13 0.11
CA VAL A 220 -12.96 -14.95 -0.76
C VAL A 220 -12.04 -13.90 -0.12
N VAL A 221 -12.20 -13.64 1.18
CA VAL A 221 -11.34 -12.73 1.96
C VAL A 221 -9.89 -13.22 1.96
N ASP A 222 -9.68 -14.52 2.19
CA ASP A 222 -8.36 -15.14 2.18
C ASP A 222 -7.70 -15.06 0.80
N ASN A 223 -8.47 -15.24 -0.28
CA ASN A 223 -7.97 -15.08 -1.64
C ASN A 223 -7.55 -13.63 -1.95
N ALA A 224 -8.37 -12.63 -1.61
CA ALA A 224 -8.04 -11.22 -1.82
C ALA A 224 -6.80 -10.79 -1.02
N ARG A 225 -6.66 -11.32 0.21
CA ARG A 225 -5.48 -11.15 1.04
C ARG A 225 -4.23 -11.75 0.37
N ASN A 226 -4.30 -12.99 -0.09
CA ASN A 226 -3.18 -13.67 -0.75
C ASN A 226 -2.73 -12.96 -2.04
N LEU A 227 -3.66 -12.42 -2.82
CA LEU A 227 -3.35 -11.60 -3.98
C LEU A 227 -2.62 -10.30 -3.59
N SER A 228 -3.06 -9.63 -2.53
CA SER A 228 -2.41 -8.43 -2.00
C SER A 228 -0.97 -8.72 -1.53
N ILE A 229 -0.75 -9.85 -0.86
CA ILE A 229 0.58 -10.32 -0.48
C ILE A 229 1.44 -10.59 -1.72
N SER A 230 0.88 -11.20 -2.76
CA SER A 230 1.59 -11.52 -4.00
C SER A 230 2.10 -10.26 -4.71
N VAL A 231 1.37 -9.14 -4.65
CA VAL A 231 1.83 -7.83 -5.17
C VAL A 231 3.09 -7.37 -4.43
N MET A 232 3.10 -7.46 -3.09
CA MET A 232 4.25 -7.02 -2.29
C MET A 232 5.50 -7.90 -2.47
N LEU A 233 5.31 -9.19 -2.76
CA LEU A 233 6.40 -10.15 -2.98
C LEU A 233 6.92 -10.16 -4.43
N SER A 234 6.29 -9.39 -5.32
CA SER A 234 6.68 -9.32 -6.72
C SER A 234 8.05 -8.65 -6.92
N LYS A 235 8.63 -8.82 -8.11
CA LYS A 235 9.92 -8.21 -8.45
C LYS A 235 9.77 -6.69 -8.59
N PRO A 236 10.48 -5.88 -7.77
CA PRO A 236 10.37 -4.43 -7.85
C PRO A 236 11.00 -3.91 -9.15
N ILE A 237 10.33 -2.96 -9.79
CA ILE A 237 10.81 -2.26 -10.99
C ILE A 237 11.43 -0.91 -10.62
N LEU A 238 10.80 -0.21 -9.68
CA LEU A 238 11.20 1.12 -9.20
C LEU A 238 10.89 1.24 -7.71
N ALA A 239 11.70 1.98 -6.96
CA ALA A 239 11.42 2.38 -5.60
C ALA A 239 11.75 3.86 -5.42
N LEU A 240 10.81 4.60 -4.85
CA LEU A 240 10.90 6.03 -4.61
C LEU A 240 10.71 6.29 -3.11
N GLU A 241 11.46 7.26 -2.59
CA GLU A 241 11.23 7.83 -1.26
C GLU A 241 10.67 9.24 -1.43
N PHE A 242 9.61 9.53 -0.68
CA PHE A 242 8.97 10.82 -0.62
C PHE A 242 9.26 11.44 0.74
N ASN A 243 10.02 12.55 0.76
CA ASN A 243 10.36 13.30 1.97
C ASN A 243 9.51 14.55 2.07
N PHE A 244 9.14 14.93 3.30
CA PHE A 244 8.29 16.09 3.60
C PHE A 244 7.01 16.04 2.77
N LEU A 245 6.31 14.89 2.82
CA LEU A 245 5.09 14.70 2.07
C LEU A 245 3.96 15.47 2.75
N GLU A 246 3.49 16.52 2.10
CA GLU A 246 2.25 17.20 2.43
C GLU A 246 1.16 16.66 1.51
N MET A 247 0.05 16.24 2.12
CA MET A 247 -1.07 15.63 1.42
C MET A 247 -2.35 16.39 1.76
N GLN A 248 -3.05 16.85 0.73
CA GLN A 248 -4.39 17.43 0.85
C GLN A 248 -5.39 16.55 0.09
N VAL A 249 -6.33 15.97 0.82
CA VAL A 249 -7.38 15.12 0.26
C VAL A 249 -8.66 15.94 0.12
N GLU A 250 -9.19 16.05 -1.09
CA GLU A 250 -10.48 16.68 -1.35
C GLU A 250 -11.63 15.74 -0.94
N ALA A 251 -12.78 16.32 -0.59
CA ALA A 251 -13.96 15.53 -0.23
C ALA A 251 -14.39 14.63 -1.40
N PRO A 252 -14.70 13.34 -1.15
CA PRO A 252 -15.08 12.41 -2.21
C PRO A 252 -16.47 12.73 -2.78
N ILE A 253 -16.58 12.48 -4.09
CA ILE A 253 -17.81 12.62 -4.86
C ILE A 253 -18.31 11.23 -5.21
N ILE A 254 -19.61 10.99 -5.01
CA ILE A 254 -20.26 9.75 -5.44
C ILE A 254 -20.38 9.74 -6.96
N LEU A 255 -19.85 8.71 -7.60
CA LEU A 255 -20.11 8.44 -9.01
C LEU A 255 -21.41 7.64 -9.12
N SER A 256 -22.43 8.23 -9.73
CA SER A 256 -23.65 7.51 -10.06
C SER A 256 -23.34 6.50 -11.17
N ASN A 257 -23.75 5.25 -10.98
CA ASN A 257 -23.82 4.27 -12.05
C ASN A 257 -24.95 4.71 -12.99
N ASN A 258 -24.66 5.57 -13.95
CA ASN A 258 -25.58 5.85 -15.05
C ASN A 258 -25.58 4.63 -15.96
N THR A 259 -26.41 3.65 -15.63
CA THR A 259 -26.75 2.53 -16.53
C THR A 259 -27.64 3.05 -17.66
N THR A 260 -27.09 3.91 -18.52
CA THR A 260 -27.70 4.30 -19.80
C THR A 260 -26.58 4.48 -20.81
N SER A 261 -26.05 3.37 -21.30
CA SER A 261 -25.51 3.29 -22.65
C SER A 261 -26.42 2.37 -23.46
N SER A 262 -27.57 2.89 -23.88
CA SER A 262 -28.20 2.40 -25.09
C SER A 262 -27.25 2.72 -26.23
N LEU A 263 -26.50 1.72 -26.71
CA LEU A 263 -25.80 1.80 -27.98
C LEU A 263 -26.85 2.13 -29.07
N PRO A 264 -26.65 3.14 -29.92
CA PRO A 264 -27.40 3.22 -31.16
C PRO A 264 -26.96 2.04 -32.03
N ALA A 265 -27.91 1.19 -32.42
CA ALA A 265 -27.69 0.23 -33.48
C ALA A 265 -27.35 0.99 -34.77
N ALA A 266 -26.24 0.61 -35.39
CA ALA A 266 -25.93 0.88 -36.79
C ALA A 266 -25.56 -0.45 -37.45
#